data_AF-A0A1H3DGF1-F1
#
_entry.id   AF-A0A1H3DGF1-F1
#
_cell.length_a   1.000
_cell.length_b   1.000
_cell.length_c   1.000
_cell.angle_alpha   90.00
_cell.angle_beta   90.00
_cell.angle_gamma   90.00
#
_symmetry.space_group_name_H-M   'P 1'
#
loop_
_entity.id
_entity.type
_entity.pdbx_description
1 polymer ?
#
loop_
_entity_poly.entity_id
_entity_poly.type
_entity_poly.pdbx_seq_one_letter_code
_entity_poly.pdbx_strand_id
1 'polypeptide(L)'
;MGFLDFLTGLFGSQESSTADSSSQTSTSSGLRVDLPNVEYQGNRFFSEASESENGEWIVVYGKAMQVENEIHRLFLLREEELQFTKELKRIEDARISDTGSVLAIDGESREDLSGRLYVFNRSGDQVFSQGFDANVGASALSSDGRYAAVATLNPDCSTYVFDLSESRQVLKHENQEGNKMGLEYKDEEGETRVYLSESPDSGPLYAIDLGGDVVWRSEELQRKHRLQELMDSSETEDLEEALDLLDEAYELADGENEKKNVAQKLADTHWSLAKSSENDSDEWWQHLNQAKAYYTEILPWYDGKQGVAKVSRKQGKYYLKQDQEEAALEMFQNIADLEEEYDVQLLTDADERKLEELSQES
;
A
#
# COMPACT_ATOMS: atom_id res chain seq x y z
N MET A 1 -82.97 -22.61 -37.44
CA MET A 1 -81.70 -21.85 -37.47
C MET A 1 -80.60 -22.89 -37.44
N GLY A 2 -79.98 -23.34 -38.52
CA GLY A 2 -79.57 -22.74 -39.79
C GLY A 2 -78.12 -23.20 -39.98
N PHE A 3 -77.93 -24.32 -40.71
CA PHE A 3 -77.12 -24.43 -41.95
C PHE A 3 -75.60 -24.38 -41.69
N LEU A 4 -74.72 -25.21 -42.24
CA LEU A 4 -74.76 -26.47 -43.01
C LEU A 4 -73.32 -27.01 -42.99
N ASP A 5 -73.21 -28.30 -43.27
CA ASP A 5 -72.01 -29.11 -43.41
C ASP A 5 -71.29 -28.89 -44.75
N PHE A 6 -70.00 -29.28 -44.78
CA PHE A 6 -69.26 -29.91 -45.89
C PHE A 6 -68.93 -29.13 -47.19
N LEU A 7 -67.63 -29.04 -47.54
CA LEU A 7 -67.04 -29.63 -48.77
C LEU A 7 -65.54 -29.36 -48.93
N THR A 8 -64.83 -30.41 -49.33
CA THR A 8 -63.43 -30.50 -49.78
C THR A 8 -63.24 -30.13 -51.26
N GLY A 9 -62.04 -29.66 -51.64
CA GLY A 9 -61.50 -29.61 -53.01
C GLY A 9 -60.27 -28.67 -53.06
N LEU A 10 -59.02 -29.13 -53.05
CA LEU A 10 -58.19 -29.81 -54.07
C LEU A 10 -57.86 -28.95 -55.32
N PHE A 11 -56.56 -28.64 -55.46
CA PHE A 11 -55.76 -28.13 -56.60
C PHE A 11 -55.74 -26.63 -56.97
N GLY A 12 -54.53 -26.06 -56.94
CA GLY A 12 -54.18 -24.77 -57.53
C GLY A 12 -52.74 -24.31 -57.22
N SER A 13 -51.78 -24.84 -57.98
CA SER A 13 -50.38 -24.43 -58.23
C SER A 13 -49.74 -23.21 -57.54
N GLN A 14 -48.57 -23.48 -56.93
CA GLN A 14 -47.26 -22.80 -57.07
C GLN A 14 -47.23 -21.33 -57.56
N GLU A 15 -46.76 -20.43 -56.70
CA GLU A 15 -45.76 -19.44 -57.09
C GLU A 15 -44.81 -19.17 -55.91
N SER A 16 -43.52 -19.20 -56.25
CA SER A 16 -42.38 -19.03 -55.38
C SER A 16 -42.19 -17.58 -54.98
N SER A 17 -41.98 -17.32 -53.69
CA SER A 17 -41.14 -16.21 -53.25
C SER A 17 -40.26 -16.67 -52.09
N THR A 18 -39.04 -17.04 -52.47
CA THR A 18 -37.87 -16.98 -51.61
C THR A 18 -37.67 -15.55 -51.16
N ALA A 19 -37.79 -15.29 -49.86
CA ALA A 19 -37.24 -14.11 -49.22
C ALA A 19 -36.79 -14.50 -47.80
N ASP A 20 -35.47 -14.63 -47.71
CA ASP A 20 -34.60 -14.61 -46.53
C ASP A 20 -35.24 -14.82 -45.15
N SER A 21 -35.00 -16.03 -44.66
CA SER A 21 -34.69 -16.32 -43.27
C SER A 21 -33.50 -15.45 -42.82
N SER A 22 -33.78 -14.20 -42.46
CA SER A 22 -32.93 -13.49 -41.49
C SER A 22 -33.37 -13.95 -40.11
N SER A 23 -32.55 -14.80 -39.52
CA SER A 23 -32.58 -15.10 -38.09
C SER A 23 -32.50 -13.77 -37.35
N GLN A 24 -33.64 -13.27 -36.88
CA GLN A 24 -33.68 -12.27 -35.83
C GLN A 24 -33.14 -12.94 -34.57
N THR A 25 -31.83 -12.90 -34.41
CA THR A 25 -31.19 -12.93 -33.11
C THR A 25 -31.78 -11.75 -32.35
N SER A 26 -32.64 -12.08 -31.40
CA SER A 26 -33.25 -11.15 -30.47
C SER A 26 -32.12 -10.60 -29.62
N THR A 27 -31.54 -9.46 -30.03
CA THR A 27 -30.54 -8.76 -29.22
C THR A 27 -31.22 -8.18 -28.00
N SER A 28 -30.86 -8.77 -26.87
CA SER A 28 -31.26 -8.41 -25.52
C SER A 28 -30.95 -6.94 -25.19
N SER A 29 -31.91 -6.26 -24.57
CA SER A 29 -31.72 -5.17 -23.58
C SER A 29 -30.94 -3.89 -23.92
N GLY A 30 -30.58 -3.61 -25.19
CA GLY A 30 -29.96 -2.32 -25.56
C GLY A 30 -28.63 -2.01 -24.86
N LEU A 31 -27.97 -3.06 -24.35
CA LEU A 31 -26.63 -3.02 -23.76
C LEU A 31 -25.60 -3.45 -24.81
N ARG A 32 -24.48 -2.75 -24.88
CA ARG A 32 -23.28 -3.17 -25.60
C ARG A 32 -22.06 -2.90 -24.73
N VAL A 33 -21.24 -3.93 -24.53
CA VAL A 33 -20.04 -3.88 -23.70
C VAL A 33 -18.82 -3.98 -24.60
N ASP A 34 -17.97 -2.97 -24.57
CA ASP A 34 -16.69 -2.88 -25.31
C ASP A 34 -15.69 -2.10 -24.45
N LEU A 35 -15.20 -2.75 -23.38
CA LEU A 35 -14.44 -2.10 -22.31
C LEU A 35 -13.25 -1.29 -22.87
N PRO A 36 -13.01 -0.07 -22.33
CA PRO A 36 -13.67 0.52 -21.16
C PRO A 36 -15.02 1.18 -21.46
N ASN A 37 -15.58 1.07 -22.66
CA ASN A 37 -16.81 1.74 -23.04
C ASN A 37 -18.03 0.79 -22.95
N VAL A 38 -19.08 1.23 -22.27
CA VAL A 38 -20.38 0.53 -22.25
C VAL A 38 -21.45 1.46 -22.79
N GLU A 39 -22.27 0.96 -23.70
CA GLU A 39 -23.45 1.66 -24.21
C GLU A 39 -24.71 1.03 -23.63
N TYR A 40 -25.55 1.85 -22.99
CA TYR A 40 -26.83 1.41 -22.44
C TYR A 40 -27.88 2.50 -22.62
N GLN A 41 -28.99 2.17 -23.28
CA GLN A 41 -30.11 3.09 -23.53
C GLN A 41 -29.68 4.44 -24.17
N GLY A 42 -28.68 4.39 -25.06
CA GLY A 42 -28.15 5.58 -25.75
C GLY A 42 -27.10 6.38 -24.96
N ASN A 43 -26.83 6.03 -23.70
CA ASN A 43 -25.76 6.62 -22.91
C ASN A 43 -24.47 5.81 -23.05
N ARG A 44 -23.32 6.50 -23.07
CA ARG A 44 -21.98 5.91 -23.06
C ARG A 44 -21.33 6.07 -21.69
N PHE A 45 -20.85 4.97 -21.12
CA PHE A 45 -20.19 4.90 -19.83
C PHE A 45 -18.70 4.54 -20.01
N PHE A 46 -17.82 5.29 -19.39
CA PHE A 46 -16.43 4.87 -19.17
C PHE A 46 -16.40 4.00 -17.92
N SER A 47 -15.98 2.75 -18.07
CA SER A 47 -16.29 1.67 -17.14
C SER A 47 -15.08 0.77 -16.87
N GLU A 48 -15.09 0.23 -15.67
CA GLU A 48 -14.23 -0.85 -15.19
C GLU A 48 -15.05 -2.13 -15.02
N ALA A 49 -14.37 -3.26 -14.90
CA ALA A 49 -15.01 -4.54 -14.70
C ALA A 49 -14.25 -5.42 -13.71
N SER A 50 -14.99 -6.26 -13.01
CA SER A 50 -14.48 -7.33 -12.17
C SER A 50 -15.19 -8.63 -12.55
N GLU A 51 -14.42 -9.71 -12.65
CA GLU A 51 -14.89 -11.05 -13.01
C GLU A 51 -14.88 -11.94 -11.76
N SER A 52 -15.83 -12.87 -11.66
CA SER A 52 -15.86 -13.88 -10.60
C SER A 52 -14.77 -14.93 -10.81
N GLU A 53 -14.33 -15.61 -9.76
CA GLU A 53 -13.25 -16.61 -9.84
C GLU A 53 -13.60 -17.78 -10.77
N ASN A 54 -14.87 -18.15 -10.84
CA ASN A 54 -15.37 -19.17 -11.76
C ASN A 54 -15.57 -18.70 -13.21
N GLY A 55 -15.39 -17.41 -13.50
CA GLY A 55 -15.57 -16.80 -14.83
C GLY A 55 -17.01 -16.74 -15.34
N GLU A 56 -18.02 -17.09 -14.52
CA GLU A 56 -19.42 -17.06 -14.96
C GLU A 56 -20.03 -15.65 -14.92
N TRP A 57 -19.55 -14.79 -14.01
CA TRP A 57 -20.16 -13.50 -13.73
C TRP A 57 -19.18 -12.36 -13.94
N ILE A 58 -19.68 -11.27 -14.50
CA ILE A 58 -18.92 -10.04 -14.66
C ILE A 58 -19.77 -8.89 -14.11
N VAL A 59 -19.20 -8.14 -13.18
CA VAL A 59 -19.75 -6.84 -12.80
C VAL A 59 -19.01 -5.74 -13.57
N VAL A 60 -19.76 -4.86 -14.20
CA VAL A 60 -19.24 -3.69 -14.92
C VAL A 60 -19.82 -2.44 -14.27
N TYR A 61 -19.00 -1.44 -14.02
CA TYR A 61 -19.45 -0.19 -13.41
C TYR A 61 -18.72 1.00 -14.00
N GLY A 62 -19.39 2.13 -14.11
CA GLY A 62 -18.79 3.29 -14.75
C GLY A 62 -19.62 4.55 -14.67
N LYS A 63 -19.05 5.61 -15.23
CA LYS A 63 -19.62 6.96 -15.27
C LYS A 63 -20.00 7.34 -16.70
N ALA A 64 -21.18 7.95 -16.86
CA ALA A 64 -21.62 8.46 -18.16
C ALA A 64 -20.72 9.62 -18.65
N MET A 65 -20.29 9.57 -19.92
CA MET A 65 -19.28 10.50 -20.47
C MET A 65 -19.81 11.87 -20.89
N GLN A 66 -21.12 12.00 -21.19
CA GLN A 66 -21.66 13.18 -21.90
C GLN A 66 -22.87 13.81 -21.22
N VAL A 67 -23.06 13.54 -19.92
CA VAL A 67 -24.24 14.01 -19.19
C VAL A 67 -23.81 15.11 -18.22
N GLU A 68 -24.56 16.22 -18.19
CA GLU A 68 -24.32 17.34 -17.26
C GLU A 68 -24.43 16.90 -15.78
N ASN A 69 -25.22 15.86 -15.52
CA ASN A 69 -25.30 15.16 -14.25
C ASN A 69 -24.40 13.92 -14.26
N GLU A 70 -23.63 13.72 -13.19
CA GLU A 70 -22.82 12.51 -13.01
C GLU A 70 -23.73 11.30 -12.79
N ILE A 71 -23.96 10.52 -13.84
CA ILE A 71 -24.69 9.25 -13.74
C ILE A 71 -23.66 8.13 -13.60
N HIS A 72 -23.67 7.45 -12.46
CA HIS A 72 -22.91 6.22 -12.24
C HIS A 72 -23.84 5.02 -12.32
N ARG A 73 -23.40 3.98 -13.01
CA ARG A 73 -24.22 2.79 -13.23
C ARG A 73 -23.40 1.52 -13.12
N LEU A 74 -24.00 0.52 -12.49
CA LEU A 74 -23.52 -0.83 -12.35
C LEU A 74 -24.37 -1.77 -13.22
N PHE A 75 -23.72 -2.78 -13.79
CA PHE A 75 -24.31 -3.82 -14.63
C PHE A 75 -23.79 -5.17 -14.13
N LEU A 76 -24.69 -6.12 -13.91
CA LEU A 76 -24.31 -7.51 -13.70
C LEU A 76 -24.57 -8.29 -14.99
N LEU A 77 -23.56 -9.01 -15.45
CA LEU A 77 -23.58 -9.83 -16.64
C LEU A 77 -23.34 -11.30 -16.27
N ARG A 78 -23.97 -12.19 -17.03
CA ARG A 78 -23.66 -13.62 -17.06
C ARG A 78 -23.66 -14.07 -18.50
N GLU A 79 -22.58 -14.70 -18.97
CA GLU A 79 -22.43 -15.09 -20.39
C GLU A 79 -22.75 -13.92 -21.36
N GLU A 80 -22.24 -12.72 -21.06
CA GLU A 80 -22.49 -11.46 -21.79
C GLU A 80 -23.95 -10.95 -21.78
N GLU A 81 -24.87 -11.65 -21.10
CA GLU A 81 -26.25 -11.22 -20.96
C GLU A 81 -26.47 -10.38 -19.70
N LEU A 82 -27.13 -9.22 -19.87
CA LEU A 82 -27.51 -8.34 -18.78
C LEU A 82 -28.52 -9.00 -17.85
N GLN A 83 -28.14 -9.21 -16.60
CA GLN A 83 -28.99 -9.77 -15.55
C GLN A 83 -29.75 -8.66 -14.81
N PHE A 84 -29.03 -7.62 -14.35
CA PHE A 84 -29.63 -6.40 -13.83
C PHE A 84 -28.69 -5.20 -13.97
N THR A 85 -29.25 -4.00 -13.80
CA THR A 85 -28.47 -2.76 -13.68
C THR A 85 -28.99 -1.88 -12.54
N LYS A 86 -28.09 -1.13 -11.89
CA LYS A 86 -28.41 -0.18 -10.81
C LYS A 86 -27.71 1.15 -11.03
N GLU A 87 -28.42 2.22 -10.74
CA GLU A 87 -27.85 3.55 -10.65
C GLU A 87 -27.46 3.81 -9.19
N LEU A 88 -26.26 4.34 -8.98
CA LEU A 88 -25.74 4.76 -7.68
C LEU A 88 -25.16 6.17 -7.83
N LYS A 89 -24.88 6.86 -6.71
CA LYS A 89 -24.44 8.26 -6.80
C LYS A 89 -23.04 8.35 -7.38
N ARG A 90 -22.08 7.64 -6.79
CA ARG A 90 -20.67 7.68 -7.20
C ARG A 90 -20.00 6.34 -6.94
N ILE A 91 -20.07 5.43 -7.91
CA ILE A 91 -19.42 4.12 -7.79
C ILE A 91 -17.91 4.29 -7.88
N GLU A 92 -17.20 3.89 -6.84
CA GLU A 92 -15.73 3.90 -6.76
C GLU A 92 -15.15 2.50 -6.94
N ASP A 93 -15.86 1.45 -6.54
CA ASP A 93 -15.40 0.07 -6.67
C ASP A 93 -16.60 -0.89 -6.76
N ALA A 94 -16.40 -2.04 -7.40
CA ALA A 94 -17.33 -3.16 -7.35
C ALA A 94 -16.62 -4.51 -7.42
N ARG A 95 -17.20 -5.50 -6.74
CA ARG A 95 -16.72 -6.89 -6.69
C ARG A 95 -17.87 -7.86 -6.92
N ILE A 96 -17.56 -9.03 -7.43
CA ILE A 96 -18.54 -10.08 -7.75
C ILE A 96 -18.07 -11.42 -7.20
N SER A 97 -19.02 -12.20 -6.68
CA SER A 97 -18.80 -13.56 -6.19
C SER A 97 -19.25 -14.59 -7.24
N ASP A 98 -18.85 -15.84 -7.07
CA ASP A 98 -19.23 -16.96 -7.94
C ASP A 98 -20.73 -17.27 -7.90
N THR A 99 -21.43 -16.76 -6.88
CA THR A 99 -22.88 -16.90 -6.72
C THR A 99 -23.67 -15.80 -7.42
N GLY A 100 -23.00 -14.83 -8.04
CA GLY A 100 -23.61 -13.65 -8.67
C GLY A 100 -24.00 -12.55 -7.68
N SER A 101 -23.53 -12.61 -6.43
CA SER A 101 -23.71 -11.51 -5.47
C SER A 101 -22.70 -10.41 -5.76
N VAL A 102 -23.18 -9.16 -5.83
CA VAL A 102 -22.40 -7.99 -6.22
C VAL A 102 -22.20 -7.10 -5.00
N LEU A 103 -20.96 -6.76 -4.71
CA LEU A 103 -20.59 -5.68 -3.80
C LEU A 103 -20.34 -4.40 -4.60
N ALA A 104 -20.82 -3.26 -4.13
CA ALA A 104 -20.50 -1.95 -4.69
C ALA A 104 -20.19 -0.93 -3.59
N ILE A 105 -19.17 -0.10 -3.83
CA ILE A 105 -18.82 1.04 -2.99
C ILE A 105 -19.32 2.32 -3.66
N ASP A 106 -20.24 3.00 -2.99
CA ASP A 106 -20.67 4.35 -3.33
C ASP A 106 -19.91 5.36 -2.47
N GLY A 107 -19.08 6.19 -3.10
CA GLY A 107 -18.33 7.25 -2.42
C GLY A 107 -19.17 8.44 -1.98
N GLU A 108 -20.49 8.42 -2.20
CA GLU A 108 -21.46 9.44 -1.81
C GLU A 108 -20.97 10.87 -2.16
N SER A 109 -20.75 11.71 -1.15
CA SER A 109 -20.30 13.11 -1.28
C SER A 109 -18.79 13.22 -1.16
N ARG A 110 -18.15 14.03 -2.01
CA ARG A 110 -16.69 14.28 -1.89
C ARG A 110 -16.35 15.16 -0.70
N GLU A 111 -17.32 15.92 -0.17
CA GLU A 111 -17.11 16.88 0.91
C GLU A 111 -17.15 16.21 2.29
N ASP A 112 -17.94 15.16 2.44
CA ASP A 112 -18.23 14.53 3.74
C ASP A 112 -17.23 13.42 4.11
N LEU A 113 -16.30 13.08 3.21
CA LEU A 113 -15.35 11.97 3.36
C LEU A 113 -16.05 10.67 3.82
N SER A 114 -17.22 10.39 3.24
CA SER A 114 -18.04 9.23 3.58
C SER A 114 -18.00 8.19 2.48
N GLY A 115 -18.37 6.96 2.83
CA GLY A 115 -18.56 5.88 1.87
C GLY A 115 -19.72 5.00 2.27
N ARG A 116 -20.29 4.29 1.31
CA ARG A 116 -21.34 3.31 1.57
C ARG A 116 -21.11 2.04 0.80
N LEU A 117 -21.12 0.95 1.53
CA LEU A 117 -21.19 -0.39 1.00
C LEU A 117 -22.64 -0.73 0.67
N TYR A 118 -22.85 -1.30 -0.51
CA TYR A 118 -24.07 -2.00 -0.92
C TYR A 118 -23.72 -3.42 -1.35
N VAL A 119 -24.59 -4.37 -1.01
CA VAL A 119 -24.55 -5.71 -1.58
C VAL A 119 -25.89 -6.04 -2.21
N PHE A 120 -25.84 -6.50 -3.46
CA PHE A 120 -26.99 -6.93 -4.24
C PHE A 120 -26.90 -8.42 -4.52
N ASN A 121 -28.04 -9.11 -4.50
CA ASN A 121 -28.13 -10.48 -5.01
C ASN A 121 -28.14 -10.48 -6.56
N ARG A 122 -28.08 -11.67 -7.16
CA ARG A 122 -28.12 -11.86 -8.63
C ARG A 122 -29.38 -11.33 -9.32
N SER A 123 -30.46 -11.09 -8.58
CA SER A 123 -31.72 -10.51 -9.07
C SER A 123 -31.72 -8.98 -9.00
N GLY A 124 -30.70 -8.37 -8.40
CA GLY A 124 -30.58 -6.93 -8.21
C GLY A 124 -31.30 -6.41 -6.95
N ASP A 125 -31.72 -7.28 -6.04
CA ASP A 125 -32.26 -6.83 -4.75
C ASP A 125 -31.11 -6.51 -3.80
N GLN A 126 -31.21 -5.37 -3.11
CA GLN A 126 -30.26 -5.02 -2.07
C GLN A 126 -30.48 -5.92 -0.85
N VAL A 127 -29.46 -6.68 -0.48
CA VAL A 127 -29.49 -7.58 0.68
C VAL A 127 -28.75 -7.03 1.89
N PHE A 128 -27.80 -6.11 1.67
CA PHE A 128 -27.04 -5.48 2.75
C PHE A 128 -26.62 -4.05 2.38
N SER A 129 -26.48 -3.18 3.39
CA SER A 129 -25.83 -1.89 3.23
C SER A 129 -25.23 -1.40 4.55
N GLN A 130 -24.07 -0.75 4.47
CA GLN A 130 -23.39 -0.14 5.60
C GLN A 130 -22.79 1.20 5.18
N GLY A 131 -23.01 2.25 5.97
CA GLY A 131 -22.35 3.54 5.79
C GLY A 131 -21.07 3.64 6.62
N PHE A 132 -20.11 4.42 6.16
CA PHE A 132 -18.85 4.71 6.82
C PHE A 132 -18.65 6.21 6.89
N ASP A 133 -18.21 6.67 8.06
CA ASP A 133 -17.80 8.06 8.29
C ASP A 133 -16.32 8.26 7.92
N ALA A 134 -15.88 7.57 6.86
CA ALA A 134 -14.54 7.62 6.29
C ALA A 134 -14.60 7.19 4.82
N ASN A 135 -13.63 7.66 4.02
CA ASN A 135 -13.44 7.16 2.67
C ASN A 135 -13.11 5.66 2.71
N VAL A 136 -13.69 4.90 1.79
CA VAL A 136 -13.35 3.50 1.57
C VAL A 136 -12.14 3.43 0.62
N GLY A 137 -11.10 2.73 1.05
CA GLY A 137 -9.86 2.52 0.28
C GLY A 137 -9.89 1.25 -0.56
N ALA A 138 -10.48 0.17 -0.04
CA ALA A 138 -10.53 -1.11 -0.73
C ALA A 138 -11.76 -1.93 -0.31
N SER A 139 -12.16 -2.84 -1.18
CA SER A 139 -13.23 -3.79 -0.90
C SER A 139 -12.92 -5.19 -1.45
N ALA A 140 -13.45 -6.21 -0.79
CA ALA A 140 -13.40 -7.59 -1.24
C ALA A 140 -14.70 -8.33 -0.90
N LEU A 141 -15.04 -9.32 -1.71
CA LEU A 141 -16.20 -10.20 -1.51
C LEU A 141 -15.69 -11.64 -1.63
N SER A 142 -16.03 -12.51 -0.70
CA SER A 142 -15.65 -13.92 -0.77
C SER A 142 -16.30 -14.59 -2.00
N SER A 143 -15.66 -15.63 -2.55
CA SER A 143 -16.14 -16.34 -3.74
C SER A 143 -17.54 -16.94 -3.55
N ASP A 144 -17.87 -17.40 -2.34
CA ASP A 144 -19.21 -17.88 -1.97
C ASP A 144 -20.24 -16.75 -1.77
N GLY A 145 -19.81 -15.49 -1.75
CA GLY A 145 -20.64 -14.31 -1.54
C GLY A 145 -21.13 -14.14 -0.10
N ARG A 146 -20.58 -14.89 0.86
CA ARG A 146 -21.00 -14.84 2.27
C ARG A 146 -20.37 -13.68 3.04
N TYR A 147 -19.11 -13.34 2.76
CA TYR A 147 -18.38 -12.33 3.51
C TYR A 147 -17.98 -11.15 2.63
N ALA A 148 -18.16 -9.94 3.16
CA ALA A 148 -17.66 -8.70 2.55
C ALA A 148 -16.60 -8.09 3.47
N ALA A 149 -15.49 -7.64 2.91
CA ALA A 149 -14.47 -6.86 3.60
C ALA A 149 -14.37 -5.45 3.01
N VAL A 150 -14.16 -4.46 3.87
CA VAL A 150 -13.98 -3.06 3.48
C VAL A 150 -12.88 -2.43 4.32
N ALA A 151 -11.88 -1.84 3.69
CA ALA A 151 -10.85 -1.05 4.36
C ALA A 151 -11.19 0.44 4.25
N THR A 152 -11.20 1.14 5.37
CA THR A 152 -11.34 2.60 5.43
C THR A 152 -9.97 3.27 5.49
N LEU A 153 -9.92 4.51 4.99
CA LEU A 153 -8.74 5.36 5.05
C LEU A 153 -8.70 6.19 6.33
N ASN A 154 -7.59 6.90 6.53
CA ASN A 154 -7.45 7.92 7.56
C ASN A 154 -8.70 8.82 7.65
N PRO A 155 -9.20 9.12 8.86
CA PRO A 155 -8.59 8.81 10.17
C PRO A 155 -9.01 7.46 10.77
N ASP A 156 -9.93 6.70 10.18
CA ASP A 156 -10.45 5.45 10.78
C ASP A 156 -9.52 4.25 10.59
N CYS A 157 -8.82 4.17 9.45
CA CYS A 157 -7.75 3.20 9.17
C CYS A 157 -8.05 1.77 9.62
N SER A 158 -9.25 1.27 9.28
CA SER A 158 -9.73 -0.01 9.78
C SER A 158 -10.26 -0.89 8.66
N THR A 159 -10.05 -2.20 8.78
CA THR A 159 -10.71 -3.21 7.95
C THR A 159 -11.91 -3.79 8.69
N TYR A 160 -13.08 -3.72 8.06
CA TYR A 160 -14.33 -4.29 8.54
C TYR A 160 -14.65 -5.54 7.76
N VAL A 161 -15.12 -6.58 8.45
CA VAL A 161 -15.64 -7.80 7.82
C VAL A 161 -17.09 -8.01 8.24
N PHE A 162 -17.95 -8.31 7.26
CA PHE A 162 -19.39 -8.53 7.45
C PHE A 162 -19.76 -9.94 7.00
N ASP A 163 -20.56 -10.64 7.80
CA ASP A 163 -21.27 -11.85 7.38
C ASP A 163 -22.61 -11.40 6.80
N LEU A 164 -22.76 -11.56 5.49
CA LEU A 164 -23.92 -11.14 4.72
C LEU A 164 -25.12 -12.06 4.93
N SER A 165 -24.88 -13.33 5.27
CA SER A 165 -25.96 -14.28 5.58
C SER A 165 -26.65 -13.95 6.91
N GLU A 166 -25.88 -13.41 7.86
CA GLU A 166 -26.38 -12.94 9.16
C GLU A 166 -26.63 -11.43 9.19
N SER A 167 -26.31 -10.71 8.10
CA SER A 167 -26.42 -9.26 7.98
C SER A 167 -25.79 -8.49 9.16
N ARG A 168 -24.60 -8.91 9.58
CA ARG A 168 -23.88 -8.29 10.70
C ARG A 168 -22.40 -8.12 10.44
N GLN A 169 -21.81 -7.13 11.12
CA GLN A 169 -20.37 -7.03 11.26
C GLN A 169 -19.85 -8.18 12.12
N VAL A 170 -18.82 -8.86 11.65
CA VAL A 170 -18.09 -9.91 12.37
C VAL A 170 -16.90 -9.29 13.09
N LEU A 171 -16.21 -8.35 12.44
CA LEU A 171 -14.91 -7.86 12.85
C LEU A 171 -14.71 -6.40 12.45
N LYS A 172 -14.02 -5.64 13.31
CA LYS A 172 -13.28 -4.42 12.97
C LYS A 172 -11.82 -4.64 13.38
N HIS A 173 -10.90 -4.55 12.44
CA HIS A 173 -9.46 -4.68 12.62
C HIS A 173 -8.79 -3.33 12.36
N GLU A 174 -8.00 -2.83 13.29
CA GLU A 174 -7.18 -1.63 13.06
C GLU A 174 -5.98 -1.99 12.18
N ASN A 175 -5.80 -1.29 11.06
CA ASN A 175 -4.81 -1.69 10.06
C ASN A 175 -3.38 -1.38 10.53
N GLN A 176 -2.48 -2.36 10.40
CA GLN A 176 -1.03 -2.18 10.61
C GLN A 176 -0.43 -1.39 9.46
N GLU A 177 0.59 -0.56 9.70
CA GLU A 177 1.23 0.26 8.65
C GLU A 177 0.25 1.18 7.89
N GLY A 178 -0.79 1.71 8.56
CA GLY A 178 -1.70 2.71 8.00
C GLY A 178 -2.68 2.18 6.95
N ASN A 179 -3.03 3.02 5.97
CA ASN A 179 -4.05 2.73 4.96
C ASN A 179 -3.82 1.39 4.23
N LYS A 180 -4.91 0.73 3.84
CA LYS A 180 -4.87 -0.47 2.99
C LYS A 180 -5.76 -0.25 1.77
N MET A 181 -5.17 -0.44 0.60
CA MET A 181 -5.81 -0.22 -0.70
C MET A 181 -5.99 -1.52 -1.48
N GLY A 182 -5.50 -2.65 -0.96
CA GLY A 182 -5.79 -3.99 -1.49
C GLY A 182 -6.40 -4.88 -0.42
N LEU A 183 -7.48 -5.57 -0.77
CA LEU A 183 -8.11 -6.62 0.02
C LEU A 183 -8.39 -7.84 -0.87
N GLU A 184 -8.15 -9.03 -0.36
CA GLU A 184 -8.41 -10.29 -1.08
C GLU A 184 -8.85 -11.36 -0.07
N TYR A 185 -9.91 -12.11 -0.41
CA TYR A 185 -10.26 -13.32 0.34
C TYR A 185 -9.51 -14.52 -0.22
N LYS A 186 -9.00 -15.38 0.67
CA LYS A 186 -8.48 -16.70 0.29
C LYS A 186 -8.95 -17.75 1.28
N ASP A 187 -9.35 -18.89 0.76
CA ASP A 187 -9.61 -20.08 1.55
C ASP A 187 -8.36 -20.98 1.52
N GLU A 188 -7.67 -21.05 2.66
CA GLU A 188 -6.45 -21.82 2.82
C GLU A 188 -6.65 -22.87 3.89
N GLU A 189 -6.46 -24.15 3.54
CA GLU A 189 -6.65 -25.28 4.47
C GLU A 189 -8.04 -25.34 5.13
N GLY A 190 -9.05 -24.73 4.48
CA GLY A 190 -10.43 -24.65 4.98
C GLY A 190 -10.70 -23.45 5.90
N GLU A 191 -9.75 -22.54 6.05
CA GLU A 191 -9.89 -21.28 6.78
C GLU A 191 -9.97 -20.10 5.81
N THR A 192 -11.05 -19.32 5.92
CA THR A 192 -11.21 -18.07 5.18
C THR A 192 -10.37 -16.97 5.85
N ARG A 193 -9.50 -16.35 5.06
CA ARG A 193 -8.61 -15.26 5.49
C ARG A 193 -8.79 -14.05 4.61
N VAL A 194 -8.58 -12.87 5.18
CA VAL A 194 -8.52 -11.61 4.44
C VAL A 194 -7.06 -11.18 4.38
N TYR A 195 -6.53 -11.11 3.16
CA TYR A 195 -5.21 -10.58 2.86
C TYR A 195 -5.31 -9.08 2.63
N LEU A 196 -4.38 -8.31 3.21
CA LEU A 196 -4.35 -6.85 3.15
C LEU A 196 -3.05 -6.37 2.51
N SER A 197 -3.17 -5.42 1.57
CA SER A 197 -2.05 -4.83 0.84
C SER A 197 -2.03 -3.32 0.96
N GLU A 198 -0.85 -2.72 0.87
CA GLU A 198 -0.69 -1.26 0.90
C GLU A 198 -1.28 -0.58 -0.35
N SER A 199 -1.07 -1.20 -1.51
CA SER A 199 -1.60 -0.76 -2.81
C SER A 199 -2.28 -1.92 -3.54
N PRO A 200 -3.17 -1.65 -4.53
CA PRO A 200 -3.82 -2.70 -5.33
C PRO A 200 -2.84 -3.58 -6.11
N ASP A 201 -1.68 -3.01 -6.50
CA ASP A 201 -0.67 -3.69 -7.32
C ASP A 201 0.44 -4.35 -6.48
N SER A 202 0.44 -4.14 -5.16
CA SER A 202 1.41 -4.73 -4.24
C SER A 202 1.00 -6.12 -3.80
N GLY A 203 1.99 -6.97 -3.50
CA GLY A 203 1.74 -8.23 -2.81
C GLY A 203 1.14 -7.99 -1.42
N PRO A 204 0.46 -8.98 -0.83
CA PRO A 204 -0.12 -8.84 0.49
C PRO A 204 0.96 -8.59 1.55
N LEU A 205 0.67 -7.66 2.45
CA LEU A 205 1.55 -7.32 3.57
C LEU A 205 1.31 -8.25 4.77
N TYR A 206 0.04 -8.55 5.04
CA TYR A 206 -0.35 -9.51 6.08
C TYR A 206 -1.76 -10.06 5.83
N ALA A 207 -2.16 -11.07 6.59
CA ALA A 207 -3.50 -11.62 6.55
C ALA A 207 -4.10 -11.72 7.95
N ILE A 208 -5.42 -11.52 8.03
CA ILE A 208 -6.21 -11.71 9.24
C ILE A 208 -7.22 -12.84 9.05
N ASP A 209 -7.51 -13.56 10.13
CA ASP A 209 -8.65 -14.45 10.19
C ASP A 209 -9.96 -13.69 10.50
N LEU A 210 -11.08 -14.40 10.53
CA LEU A 210 -12.38 -13.82 10.88
C LEU A 210 -12.52 -13.46 12.38
N GLY A 211 -11.56 -13.87 13.22
CA GLY A 211 -11.42 -13.41 14.61
C GLY A 211 -10.72 -12.04 14.72
N GLY A 212 -10.01 -11.63 13.67
CA GLY A 212 -9.23 -10.39 13.61
C GLY A 212 -7.76 -10.57 13.95
N ASP A 213 -7.32 -11.80 14.20
CA ASP A 213 -5.94 -12.11 14.54
C ASP A 213 -5.08 -12.12 13.28
N VAL A 214 -3.87 -11.54 13.35
CA VAL A 214 -2.91 -11.59 12.24
C VAL A 214 -2.25 -12.96 12.20
N VAL A 215 -2.68 -13.78 11.24
CA VAL A 215 -2.26 -15.18 11.08
C VAL A 215 -1.11 -15.38 10.10
N TRP A 216 -0.84 -14.39 9.25
CA TRP A 216 0.28 -14.40 8.31
C TRP A 216 0.85 -12.99 8.12
N ARG A 217 2.15 -12.90 7.85
CA ARG A 217 2.87 -11.64 7.55
C ARG A 217 3.85 -11.89 6.41
N SER A 218 4.00 -10.92 5.52
CA SER A 218 5.04 -10.93 4.50
C SER A 218 6.44 -10.90 5.13
N GLU A 219 7.43 -11.37 4.38
CA GLU A 219 8.84 -11.27 4.79
C GLU A 219 9.25 -9.82 5.02
N GLU A 220 8.74 -8.89 4.20
CA GLU A 220 8.98 -7.45 4.34
C GLU A 220 8.46 -6.93 5.69
N LEU A 221 7.22 -7.25 6.07
CA LEU A 221 6.65 -6.78 7.33
C LEU A 221 7.39 -7.39 8.54
N GLN A 222 7.73 -8.68 8.47
CA GLN A 222 8.52 -9.35 9.50
C GLN A 222 9.89 -8.70 9.67
N ARG A 223 10.58 -8.40 8.56
CA ARG A 223 11.86 -7.69 8.53
C ARG A 223 11.74 -6.32 9.18
N LYS A 224 10.75 -5.50 8.80
CA LYS A 224 10.52 -4.16 9.38
C LYS A 224 10.27 -4.23 10.88
N HIS A 225 9.43 -5.16 11.34
CA HIS A 225 9.17 -5.34 12.77
C HIS A 225 10.42 -5.75 13.53
N ARG A 226 11.21 -6.68 13.00
CA ARG A 226 12.47 -7.11 13.64
C ARG A 226 13.49 -5.97 13.66
N LEU A 227 13.61 -5.21 12.58
CA LEU A 227 14.47 -4.02 12.52
C LEU A 227 14.09 -3.02 13.61
N GLN A 228 12.79 -2.72 13.75
CA GLN A 228 12.31 -1.80 14.78
C GLN A 228 12.58 -2.34 16.18
N GLU A 229 12.33 -3.62 16.43
CA GLU A 229 12.62 -4.27 17.72
C GLU A 229 14.10 -4.16 18.09
N LEU A 230 15.01 -4.40 17.14
CA LEU A 230 16.46 -4.25 17.35
C LEU A 230 16.82 -2.79 17.65
N MET A 231 16.26 -1.85 16.90
CA MET A 231 16.49 -0.42 17.07
C MET A 231 16.01 0.10 18.43
N ASP A 232 14.88 -0.39 18.92
CA ASP A 232 14.35 -0.03 20.24
C ASP A 232 15.13 -0.71 21.37
N SER A 233 15.50 -1.99 21.19
CA SER A 233 16.28 -2.74 22.17
C SER A 233 17.71 -2.22 22.32
N SER A 234 18.26 -1.60 21.27
CA SER A 234 19.59 -0.97 21.29
C SER A 234 19.69 0.26 22.20
N GLU A 235 18.58 0.79 22.71
CA GLU A 235 18.58 1.91 23.67
C GLU A 235 18.94 1.49 25.11
N THR A 236 19.60 0.34 25.26
CA THR A 236 20.14 -0.18 26.52
C THR A 236 21.31 0.67 27.05
N GLU A 237 21.58 0.58 28.36
CA GLU A 237 22.72 1.24 28.99
C GLU A 237 24.05 0.54 28.69
N ASP A 238 24.02 -0.75 28.33
CA ASP A 238 25.19 -1.52 27.93
C ASP A 238 25.53 -1.23 26.46
N LEU A 239 26.55 -0.40 26.24
CA LEU A 239 26.92 0.05 24.91
C LEU A 239 27.52 -1.05 24.03
N GLU A 240 28.09 -2.11 24.61
CA GLU A 240 28.59 -3.25 23.82
C GLU A 240 27.40 -4.09 23.31
N GLU A 241 26.43 -4.35 24.17
CA GLU A 241 25.16 -5.00 23.77
C GLU A 241 24.41 -4.17 22.72
N ALA A 242 24.39 -2.85 22.87
CA ALA A 242 23.78 -1.95 21.90
C ALA A 242 24.43 -2.07 20.50
N LEU A 243 25.76 -2.21 20.42
CA LEU A 243 26.45 -2.41 19.14
C LEU A 243 26.06 -3.72 18.48
N ASP A 244 26.03 -4.83 19.22
CA ASP A 244 25.66 -6.14 18.66
C ASP A 244 24.24 -6.11 18.04
N LEU A 245 23.29 -5.45 18.71
CA LEU A 245 21.92 -5.28 18.22
C LEU A 245 21.86 -4.38 16.97
N LEU A 246 22.64 -3.31 16.96
CA LEU A 246 22.67 -2.35 15.85
C LEU A 246 23.39 -2.91 14.61
N ASP A 247 24.39 -3.77 14.78
CA ASP A 247 25.04 -4.46 13.67
C ASP A 247 24.05 -5.43 13.00
N GLU A 248 23.29 -6.21 13.78
CA GLU A 248 22.19 -7.03 13.24
C GLU A 248 21.14 -6.16 12.51
N ALA A 249 20.77 -5.02 13.11
CA ALA A 249 19.84 -4.08 12.50
C ALA A 249 20.38 -3.53 11.16
N TYR A 250 21.67 -3.25 11.06
CA TYR A 250 22.29 -2.69 9.87
C TYR A 250 22.32 -3.70 8.72
N GLU A 251 22.55 -4.98 9.03
CA GLU A 251 22.46 -6.08 8.06
C GLU A 251 21.01 -6.30 7.56
N LEU A 252 20.03 -6.09 8.44
CA LEU A 252 18.61 -6.28 8.14
C LEU A 252 17.97 -5.08 7.42
N ALA A 253 18.55 -3.89 7.57
CA ALA A 253 18.05 -2.65 6.97
C ALA A 253 18.06 -2.73 5.44
N ASP A 254 16.93 -2.35 4.84
CA ASP A 254 16.72 -2.34 3.41
C ASP A 254 16.56 -0.92 2.88
N GLY A 255 17.25 -0.61 1.80
CA GLY A 255 17.33 0.73 1.25
C GLY A 255 18.22 1.71 2.03
N GLU A 256 18.43 2.88 1.44
CA GLU A 256 19.39 3.87 1.92
C GLU A 256 18.97 4.53 3.24
N ASN A 257 17.68 4.87 3.39
CA ASN A 257 17.20 5.60 4.56
C ASN A 257 17.26 4.76 5.84
N GLU A 258 16.81 3.49 5.78
CA GLU A 258 16.90 2.59 6.93
C GLU A 258 18.36 2.39 7.36
N LYS A 259 19.25 2.11 6.39
CA LYS A 259 20.69 1.95 6.66
C LYS A 259 21.30 3.19 7.28
N LYS A 260 20.96 4.39 6.78
CA LYS A 260 21.46 5.64 7.34
C LYS A 260 20.97 5.88 8.77
N ASN A 261 19.71 5.55 9.08
CA ASN A 261 19.19 5.64 10.44
C ASN A 261 19.94 4.71 11.41
N VAL A 262 20.21 3.47 11.01
CA VAL A 262 20.98 2.52 11.84
C VAL A 262 22.43 2.96 11.97
N ALA A 263 23.08 3.37 10.87
CA ALA A 263 24.45 3.88 10.86
C ALA A 263 24.63 5.07 11.79
N GLN A 264 23.67 5.99 11.84
CA GLN A 264 23.72 7.10 12.79
C GLN A 264 23.78 6.60 14.24
N LYS A 265 22.93 5.64 14.62
CA LYS A 265 22.95 5.06 15.97
C LYS A 265 24.26 4.31 16.25
N LEU A 266 24.80 3.56 15.28
CA LEU A 266 26.12 2.92 15.40
C LEU A 266 27.23 3.95 15.64
N ALA A 267 27.21 5.05 14.88
CA ALA A 267 28.18 6.13 15.02
C ALA A 267 28.15 6.76 16.42
N ASP A 268 26.94 7.08 16.91
CA ASP A 268 26.74 7.66 18.23
C ASP A 268 27.14 6.71 19.37
N THR A 269 26.89 5.41 19.20
CA THR A 269 27.23 4.36 20.18
C THR A 269 28.74 4.17 20.27
N HIS A 270 29.43 4.02 19.13
CA HIS A 270 30.90 3.97 19.09
C HIS A 270 31.54 5.25 19.65
N TRP A 271 30.99 6.42 19.31
CA TRP A 271 31.46 7.67 19.89
C TRP A 271 31.33 7.68 21.43
N SER A 272 30.23 7.13 21.95
CA SER A 272 29.97 7.06 23.39
C SER A 272 30.93 6.12 24.10
N LEU A 273 31.24 4.96 23.52
CA LEU A 273 32.29 4.04 23.98
C LEU A 273 33.67 4.71 23.98
N ALA A 274 34.03 5.40 22.90
CA ALA A 274 35.28 6.16 22.86
C ALA A 274 35.33 7.31 23.88
N LYS A 275 34.19 7.78 24.38
CA LYS A 275 34.14 8.82 25.42
C LYS A 275 34.22 8.25 26.83
N SER A 276 33.69 7.05 27.05
CA SER A 276 33.75 6.37 28.36
C SER A 276 35.12 5.76 28.64
N SER A 277 35.91 5.43 27.62
CA SER A 277 37.28 4.97 27.78
C SER A 277 38.18 6.05 28.41
N GLU A 278 38.79 5.73 29.56
CA GLU A 278 39.62 6.65 30.32
C GLU A 278 41.03 6.87 29.73
N ASN A 279 41.47 6.01 28.81
CA ASN A 279 42.81 6.04 28.23
C ASN A 279 42.76 6.09 26.70
N ASP A 280 43.77 6.74 26.11
CA ASP A 280 44.01 6.74 24.66
C ASP A 280 44.56 5.35 24.21
N SER A 281 43.75 4.30 24.38
CA SER A 281 44.08 2.90 24.02
C SER A 281 43.81 2.59 22.55
N ASP A 282 44.28 1.42 22.08
CA ASP A 282 43.98 0.93 20.72
C ASP A 282 42.46 0.76 20.49
N GLU A 283 41.74 0.28 21.52
CA GLU A 283 40.29 0.12 21.52
C GLU A 283 39.56 1.47 21.43
N TRP A 284 40.04 2.46 22.19
CA TRP A 284 39.56 3.84 22.09
C TRP A 284 39.72 4.40 20.66
N TRP A 285 40.88 4.17 20.04
CA TRP A 285 41.15 4.60 18.68
C TRP A 285 40.26 3.88 17.65
N GLN A 286 40.04 2.58 17.84
CA GLN A 286 39.16 1.77 17.00
C GLN A 286 37.73 2.33 17.00
N HIS A 287 37.17 2.63 18.18
CA HIS A 287 35.83 3.19 18.28
C HIS A 287 35.71 4.58 17.66
N LEU A 288 36.74 5.43 17.77
CA LEU A 288 36.74 6.71 17.04
C LEU A 288 36.69 6.49 15.53
N ASN A 289 37.49 5.57 15.00
CA ASN A 289 37.50 5.31 13.56
C ASN A 289 36.16 4.73 13.07
N GLN A 290 35.56 3.80 13.82
CA GLN A 290 34.24 3.25 13.50
C GLN A 290 33.16 4.34 13.56
N ALA A 291 33.16 5.19 14.59
CA ALA A 291 32.23 6.31 14.67
C ALA A 291 32.36 7.25 13.45
N LYS A 292 33.59 7.62 13.07
CA LYS A 292 33.84 8.47 11.90
C LYS A 292 33.35 7.82 10.61
N ALA A 293 33.58 6.51 10.43
CA ALA A 293 33.15 5.78 9.25
C ALA A 293 31.62 5.85 9.10
N TYR A 294 30.86 5.49 10.15
CA TYR A 294 29.40 5.53 10.09
C TYR A 294 28.83 6.95 9.95
N TYR A 295 29.40 7.96 10.61
CA TYR A 295 29.01 9.36 10.36
C TYR A 295 29.27 9.80 8.91
N THR A 296 30.27 9.22 8.25
CA THR A 296 30.58 9.51 6.85
C THR A 296 29.55 8.85 5.92
N GLU A 297 29.09 7.63 6.23
CA GLU A 297 28.06 6.92 5.46
C GLU A 297 26.73 7.68 5.41
N ILE A 298 26.39 8.44 6.46
CA ILE A 298 25.13 9.20 6.52
C ILE A 298 25.21 10.58 5.87
N LEU A 299 26.34 10.98 5.29
CA LEU A 299 26.41 12.22 4.51
C LEU A 299 25.38 12.18 3.35
N PRO A 300 24.76 13.32 2.99
CA PRO A 300 25.04 14.69 3.44
C PRO A 300 24.16 15.14 4.63
N TRP A 301 23.68 14.22 5.48
CA TRP A 301 22.87 14.60 6.64
C TRP A 301 23.67 15.48 7.60
N TYR A 302 22.97 16.41 8.26
CA TYR A 302 23.60 17.35 9.19
C TYR A 302 24.34 16.62 10.32
N ASP A 303 23.72 15.57 10.87
CA ASP A 303 24.30 14.75 11.93
C ASP A 303 25.59 14.05 11.49
N GLY A 304 25.68 13.64 10.22
CA GLY A 304 26.91 13.09 9.64
C GLY A 304 28.04 14.11 9.62
N LYS A 305 27.78 15.32 9.10
CA LYS A 305 28.79 16.40 9.05
C LYS A 305 29.29 16.77 10.44
N GLN A 306 28.37 16.96 11.38
CA GLN A 306 28.70 17.25 12.78
C GLN A 306 29.50 16.11 13.42
N GLY A 307 29.09 14.86 13.19
CA GLY A 307 29.74 13.67 13.71
C GLY A 307 31.17 13.49 13.20
N VAL A 308 31.40 13.59 11.89
CA VAL A 308 32.75 13.51 11.30
C VAL A 308 33.64 14.63 11.84
N ALA A 309 33.14 15.87 11.87
CA ALA A 309 33.89 17.01 12.43
C ALA A 309 34.27 16.79 13.91
N LYS A 310 33.31 16.29 14.70
CA LYS A 310 33.47 15.99 16.13
C LYS A 310 34.52 14.92 16.37
N VAL A 311 34.53 13.84 15.59
CA VAL A 311 35.55 12.78 15.70
C VAL A 311 36.92 13.27 15.23
N SER A 312 37.00 13.89 14.06
CA SER A 312 38.27 14.43 13.53
C SER A 312 38.92 15.40 14.51
N ARG A 313 38.13 16.29 15.14
CA ARG A 313 38.62 17.20 16.20
C ARG A 313 39.21 16.45 17.40
N LYS A 314 38.58 15.34 17.82
CA LYS A 314 39.09 14.52 18.94
C LYS A 314 40.40 13.84 18.56
N GLN A 315 40.50 13.31 17.34
CA GLN A 315 41.72 12.70 16.79
C GLN A 315 42.86 13.72 16.66
N GLY A 316 42.59 14.92 16.12
CA GLY A 316 43.58 15.99 16.00
C GLY A 316 44.13 16.42 17.38
N LYS A 317 43.26 16.55 18.38
CA LYS A 317 43.68 16.82 19.77
C LYS A 317 44.56 15.72 20.37
N TYR A 318 44.35 14.46 19.98
CA TYR A 318 45.21 13.36 20.41
C TYR A 318 46.59 13.46 19.76
N TYR A 319 46.67 13.66 18.45
CA TYR A 319 47.95 13.81 17.76
C TYR A 319 48.78 14.98 18.28
N LEU A 320 48.14 16.10 18.63
CA LEU A 320 48.81 17.23 19.29
C LEU A 320 49.43 16.86 20.65
N LYS A 321 48.80 15.97 21.43
CA LYS A 321 49.38 15.50 22.70
C LYS A 321 50.59 14.59 22.50
N GLN A 322 50.72 13.99 21.33
CA GLN A 322 51.82 13.09 20.96
C GLN A 322 52.92 13.80 20.15
N ASP A 323 52.86 15.14 20.04
CA ASP A 323 53.76 15.95 19.22
C ASP A 323 53.77 15.53 17.73
N GLN A 324 52.64 15.03 17.22
CA GLN A 324 52.45 14.61 15.82
C GLN A 324 51.67 15.68 15.03
N GLU A 325 52.32 16.81 14.76
CA GLU A 325 51.69 18.01 14.20
C GLU A 325 51.13 17.81 12.79
N GLU A 326 51.82 17.09 11.90
CA GLU A 326 51.33 16.79 10.54
C GLU A 326 50.01 16.00 10.56
N ALA A 327 49.94 14.96 11.40
CA ALA A 327 48.73 14.14 11.55
C ALA A 327 47.60 14.94 12.20
N ALA A 328 47.91 15.85 13.13
CA ALA A 328 46.92 16.76 13.69
C ALA A 328 46.37 17.72 12.64
N LEU A 329 47.24 18.29 11.78
CA LEU A 329 46.86 19.19 10.70
C LEU A 329 45.88 18.52 9.73
N GLU A 330 46.17 17.28 9.31
CA GLU A 330 45.28 16.49 8.46
C GLU A 330 43.88 16.33 9.07
N MET A 331 43.79 16.10 10.39
CA MET A 331 42.49 15.97 11.05
C MET A 331 41.68 17.27 11.06
N PHE A 332 42.32 18.44 11.23
CA PHE A 332 41.61 19.73 11.18
C PHE A 332 41.26 20.13 9.74
N GLN A 333 42.13 19.85 8.77
CA GLN A 333 41.86 20.08 7.35
C GLN A 333 40.65 19.29 6.87
N ASN A 334 40.51 18.02 7.28
CA ASN A 334 39.31 17.23 6.99
C ASN A 334 38.00 17.91 7.47
N ILE A 335 38.04 18.72 8.55
CA ILE A 335 36.86 19.46 9.01
C ILE A 335 36.59 20.65 8.07
N ALA A 336 37.63 21.39 7.70
CA ALA A 336 37.54 22.53 6.78
C ALA A 336 37.02 22.09 5.39
N ASP A 337 37.52 20.96 4.88
CA ASP A 337 37.08 20.40 3.59
C ASP A 337 35.59 20.05 3.63
N LEU A 338 35.09 19.50 4.74
CA LEU A 338 33.66 19.22 4.92
C LEU A 338 32.81 20.50 5.03
N GLU A 339 33.31 21.54 5.67
CA GLU A 339 32.63 22.84 5.71
C GLU A 339 32.49 23.42 4.30
N GLU A 340 33.57 23.40 3.52
CA GLU A 340 33.59 23.91 2.15
C GLU A 340 32.69 23.09 1.23
N GLU A 341 32.80 21.76 1.26
CA GLU A 341 32.03 20.85 0.40
C GLU A 341 30.52 21.02 0.61
N TYR A 342 30.10 21.22 1.87
CA TYR A 342 28.69 21.21 2.25
C TYR A 342 28.12 22.57 2.64
N ASP A 343 28.89 23.65 2.54
CA ASP A 343 28.53 25.03 2.89
C ASP A 343 27.91 25.13 4.30
N VAL A 344 28.63 24.63 5.30
CA VAL A 344 28.21 24.62 6.71
C VAL A 344 29.34 25.05 7.64
N GLN A 345 28.99 25.60 8.80
CA GLN A 345 29.97 25.91 9.85
C GLN A 345 30.10 24.73 10.83
N LEU A 346 31.27 24.09 10.85
CA LEU A 346 31.70 22.95 11.66
C LEU A 346 32.96 23.24 12.49
N LEU A 347 33.93 24.01 11.98
CA LEU A 347 35.10 24.48 12.69
C LEU A 347 34.67 25.46 13.80
N THR A 348 35.41 25.42 14.90
CA THR A 348 35.31 26.42 15.96
C THR A 348 36.47 27.41 15.84
N ASP A 349 36.35 28.59 16.44
CA ASP A 349 37.45 29.58 16.52
C ASP A 349 38.76 28.98 17.11
N ALA A 350 38.67 27.91 17.90
CA ALA A 350 39.84 27.21 18.41
C ALA A 350 40.47 26.29 17.36
N ASP A 351 39.67 25.64 16.52
CA ASP A 351 40.14 24.78 15.44
C ASP A 351 40.76 25.62 14.31
N GLU A 352 40.12 26.75 13.94
CA GLU A 352 40.64 27.68 12.93
C GLU A 352 42.03 28.19 13.30
N ARG A 353 42.19 28.70 14.53
CA ARG A 353 43.50 29.14 15.03
C ARG A 353 44.53 28.01 15.00
N LYS A 354 44.12 26.79 15.37
CA LYS A 354 45.04 25.65 15.37
C LYS A 354 45.46 25.25 13.96
N LEU A 355 44.54 25.31 13.00
CA LEU A 355 44.82 25.04 11.60
C LEU A 355 45.77 26.10 11.01
N GLU A 356 45.58 27.38 11.33
CA GLU A 356 46.50 28.46 10.94
C GLU A 356 47.90 28.29 11.52
N GLU A 357 48.02 27.94 12.81
CA GLU A 357 49.30 27.68 13.48
C GLU A 357 50.05 26.53 12.80
N LEU A 358 49.40 25.37 12.66
CA LEU A 358 50.02 24.17 12.11
C LEU A 358 50.40 24.32 10.63
N SER A 359 49.63 25.10 9.86
CA SER A 359 49.91 25.35 8.43
C SER A 359 51.08 26.31 8.19
N GLN A 360 51.52 27.07 9.21
CA GLN A 360 52.68 27.96 9.12
C GLN A 360 53.99 27.26 9.51
N GLU A 361 53.90 26.13 10.20
CA GLU A 361 55.03 25.36 10.72
C GLU A 361 55.43 24.18 9.80
N SER A 362 54.52 23.75 8.92
CA SER A 362 54.73 22.80 7.80
C SER A 362 55.31 23.47 6.56
#